data_AF-A0A969PVR9-F1
#
_entry.id   AF-A0A969PVR9-F1
#
_cell.length_a   1.000
_cell.length_b   1.000
_cell.length_c   1.000
_cell.angle_alpha   90.00
_cell.angle_beta   90.00
_cell.angle_gamma   90.00
#
_symmetry.space_group_name_H-M   'P 1'
#
loop_
_entity.id
_entity.type
_entity.pdbx_description
1 polymer ?
#
loop_
_entity_poly.entity_id
_entity_poly.type
_entity_poly.pdbx_seq_one_letter_code
_entity_poly.pdbx_strand_id
1 'polypeptide(L)'
;MARRIGEVLKNGQPDESVTIQGWVRTKRELKEFAFIEVNDGSTMANLQVVLNPDVPDYEEFLKKLNTGASVEVSGVLVASPAKGQRIELKATSVKVYGEADPETYPLQKKRHSFEFLRTIGHLRSRTNTIGAVMRVRNAC
;
A
#
# COMPACT_ATOMS: atom_id res chain seq x y z
N MET A 1 -8.32 -8.13 -13.97
CA MET A 1 -7.18 -7.19 -14.18
C MET A 1 -7.01 -6.35 -12.93
N ALA A 2 -5.79 -5.96 -12.58
CA ALA A 2 -5.54 -5.09 -11.44
C ALA A 2 -6.10 -3.68 -11.69
N ARG A 3 -6.76 -3.10 -10.68
CA ARG A 3 -7.32 -1.75 -10.71
C ARG A 3 -6.39 -0.77 -10.01
N ARG A 4 -6.37 0.47 -10.49
CA ARG A 4 -5.62 1.56 -9.84
C ARG A 4 -6.27 1.92 -8.52
N ILE A 5 -5.46 2.12 -7.48
CA ILE A 5 -5.94 2.47 -6.15
C ILE A 5 -6.70 3.80 -6.16
N GLY A 6 -6.26 4.77 -6.96
CA GLY A 6 -6.94 6.04 -7.12
C GLY A 6 -8.36 5.92 -7.69
N GLU A 7 -8.62 4.91 -8.52
CA GLU A 7 -9.96 4.63 -9.05
C GLU A 7 -10.81 3.87 -8.03
N VAL A 8 -10.22 2.89 -7.34
CA VAL A 8 -10.88 2.14 -6.27
C VAL A 8 -11.35 3.09 -5.16
N LEU A 9 -10.49 4.00 -4.70
CA LEU A 9 -10.85 4.96 -3.65
C LEU A 9 -11.93 5.96 -4.09
N LYS A 10 -11.99 6.30 -5.38
CA LYS A 10 -13.03 7.21 -5.92
C LYS A 10 -14.36 6.50 -6.13
N ASN A 11 -14.35 5.33 -6.77
CA ASN A 11 -15.55 4.72 -7.35
C ASN A 11 -15.91 3.35 -6.75
N GLY A 12 -14.98 2.67 -6.09
CA GLY A 12 -15.17 1.31 -5.57
C GLY A 12 -16.28 1.24 -4.52
N GLN A 13 -17.14 0.23 -4.63
CA GLN A 13 -18.26 0.02 -3.72
C GLN A 13 -17.98 -1.16 -2.79
N PRO A 14 -18.58 -1.20 -1.60
CA PRO A 14 -18.60 -2.42 -0.79
C PRO A 14 -19.11 -3.63 -1.58
N ASP A 15 -18.67 -4.81 -1.19
CA ASP A 15 -18.96 -6.12 -1.79
C ASP A 15 -18.38 -6.34 -3.20
N GLU A 16 -17.63 -5.36 -3.73
CA GLU A 16 -16.93 -5.50 -5.00
C GLU A 16 -15.60 -6.27 -4.80
N SER A 17 -15.42 -7.33 -5.58
CA SER A 17 -14.14 -8.06 -5.66
C SER A 17 -13.14 -7.31 -6.54
N VAL A 18 -11.99 -6.95 -5.97
CA VAL A 18 -10.96 -6.19 -6.68
C VAL A 18 -9.58 -6.79 -6.45
N THR A 19 -8.73 -6.62 -7.45
CA THR A 19 -7.28 -6.86 -7.36
C THR A 19 -6.56 -5.53 -7.47
N ILE A 20 -5.65 -5.25 -6.55
CA ILE A 20 -4.77 -4.08 -6.57
C ILE A 20 -3.30 -4.52 -6.58
N GLN A 21 -2.45 -3.65 -7.11
CA GLN A 21 -1.00 -3.85 -7.11
C GLN A 21 -0.32 -2.56 -6.63
N GLY A 22 0.75 -2.67 -5.86
CA GLY A 22 1.48 -1.50 -5.37
C GLY A 22 2.59 -1.85 -4.39
N TRP A 23 3.00 -0.85 -3.62
CA TRP A 23 4.02 -0.99 -2.58
C TRP A 23 3.42 -0.78 -1.19
N VAL A 24 3.87 -1.61 -0.25
CA VAL A 24 3.53 -1.48 1.17
C VAL A 24 4.16 -0.19 1.71
N ARG A 25 3.33 0.67 2.29
CA ARG A 25 3.73 1.93 2.93
C ARG A 25 3.90 1.79 4.42
N THR A 26 3.00 1.07 5.06
CA THR A 26 3.03 0.75 6.48
C THR A 26 2.41 -0.63 6.69
N LYS A 27 2.88 -1.31 7.72
CA LYS A 27 2.29 -2.54 8.25
C LYS A 27 2.05 -2.33 9.75
N ARG A 28 0.86 -2.67 10.23
CA ARG A 28 0.51 -2.68 11.66
C ARG A 28 -0.12 -4.02 11.98
N GLU A 29 0.60 -4.82 12.74
CA GLU A 29 0.15 -6.12 13.22
C GLU A 29 -0.65 -5.93 14.52
N LEU A 30 -1.82 -6.55 14.59
CA LEU A 30 -2.64 -6.67 15.79
C LEU A 30 -2.74 -8.16 16.16
N LYS A 31 -3.31 -8.45 17.34
CA LYS A 31 -3.42 -9.84 17.83
C LYS A 31 -4.19 -10.75 16.89
N GLU A 32 -5.22 -10.24 16.22
CA GLU A 32 -6.17 -11.05 15.44
C GLU A 32 -6.07 -10.85 13.93
N PHE A 33 -5.43 -9.77 13.47
CA PHE A 33 -5.34 -9.42 12.05
C PHE A 33 -4.25 -8.35 11.84
N ALA A 34 -3.90 -8.06 10.59
CA ALA A 34 -2.93 -7.03 10.24
C ALA A 34 -3.53 -6.00 9.29
N PHE A 35 -3.16 -4.74 9.52
CA PHE A 35 -3.45 -3.64 8.60
C PHE A 35 -2.22 -3.33 7.76
N ILE A 36 -2.42 -3.24 6.45
CA ILE A 36 -1.38 -2.90 5.48
C ILE A 36 -1.87 -1.74 4.64
N GLU A 37 -1.10 -0.66 4.61
CA GLU A 37 -1.38 0.44 3.69
C GLU A 37 -0.63 0.21 2.39
N VAL A 38 -1.35 0.14 1.27
CA VAL A 38 -0.77 -0.05 -0.07
C VAL A 38 -0.95 1.22 -0.90
N ASN A 39 0.08 1.58 -1.66
CA ASN A 39 0.04 2.70 -2.59
C ASN A 39 0.69 2.32 -3.92
N ASP A 40 0.06 2.70 -5.03
CA ASP A 40 0.48 2.43 -6.41
C ASP A 40 0.98 3.71 -7.12
N GLY A 41 1.00 4.86 -6.42
CA GLY A 41 1.37 6.16 -6.96
C GLY A 41 0.24 6.92 -7.70
N SER A 42 -0.87 6.27 -8.03
CA SER A 42 -2.00 6.87 -8.77
C SER A 42 -2.71 7.98 -7.99
N THR A 43 -2.61 7.96 -6.67
CA THR A 43 -3.14 8.98 -5.77
C THR A 43 -2.23 9.17 -4.56
N MET A 44 -2.45 10.25 -3.81
CA MET A 44 -1.74 10.51 -2.55
C MET A 44 -2.24 9.62 -1.40
N ALA A 45 -3.50 9.20 -1.44
CA ALA A 45 -4.10 8.35 -0.42
C ALA A 45 -3.62 6.89 -0.55
N ASN A 46 -3.58 6.18 0.56
CA ASN A 46 -3.29 4.75 0.58
C ASN A 46 -4.61 3.97 0.66
N LEU A 47 -4.65 2.77 0.11
CA LEU A 47 -5.72 1.82 0.38
C LEU A 47 -5.31 0.97 1.59
N GLN A 48 -6.16 0.93 2.62
CA GLN A 48 -5.98 0.00 3.71
C GLN A 48 -6.44 -1.39 3.28
N VAL A 49 -5.58 -2.36 3.53
CA VAL A 49 -5.83 -3.78 3.34
C VAL A 49 -5.86 -4.43 4.72
N VAL A 50 -6.92 -5.19 4.98
CA VAL A 50 -7.07 -6.02 6.18
C VAL A 50 -6.69 -7.45 5.80
N LEU A 51 -5.61 -7.95 6.40
CA LEU A 51 -5.25 -9.36 6.31
C LEU A 51 -5.69 -10.05 7.58
N ASN A 52 -6.50 -11.09 7.41
CA ASN A 52 -6.96 -11.93 8.50
C ASN A 52 -6.22 -13.29 8.45
N PRO A 53 -6.16 -14.04 9.56
CA PRO A 53 -5.52 -15.36 9.62
C PRO A 53 -6.18 -16.44 8.76
N ASP A 54 -7.38 -16.18 8.22
CA ASP A 54 -8.07 -17.04 7.28
C ASP A 54 -7.45 -17.02 5.87
N VAL A 55 -6.58 -16.04 5.59
CA VAL A 55 -5.81 -15.98 4.34
C VAL A 55 -4.74 -17.09 4.36
N PRO A 56 -4.61 -17.91 3.28
CA PRO A 56 -3.54 -18.90 3.18
C PRO A 56 -2.16 -18.25 3.39
N ASP A 57 -1.25 -18.97 4.04
CA ASP A 57 0.14 -18.55 4.29
C ASP A 57 0.28 -17.20 5.03
N TYR A 58 -0.73 -16.82 5.82
CA TYR A 58 -0.79 -15.55 6.54
C TYR A 58 0.50 -15.20 7.29
N GLU A 59 1.03 -16.12 8.10
CA GLU A 59 2.26 -15.89 8.88
C GLU A 59 3.50 -15.67 8.02
N GLU A 60 3.59 -16.38 6.90
CA GLU A 60 4.70 -16.22 5.96
C GLU A 60 4.63 -14.87 5.26
N PHE A 61 3.44 -14.49 4.80
CA PHE A 61 3.22 -13.19 4.18
C PHE A 61 3.49 -12.04 5.14
N LEU A 62 3.07 -12.13 6.41
CA LEU A 62 3.36 -11.08 7.40
C LEU A 62 4.85 -10.77 7.51
N LYS A 63 5.72 -11.78 7.45
CA LYS A 63 7.19 -11.59 7.52
C LYS A 63 7.73 -10.86 6.29
N LYS A 64 7.12 -11.08 5.11
CA LYS A 64 7.54 -10.53 3.82
C LYS A 64 6.96 -9.14 3.50
N LEU A 65 5.84 -8.78 4.11
CA LEU A 65 5.09 -7.55 3.87
C LEU A 65 5.66 -6.33 4.62
N ASN A 66 6.96 -6.10 4.43
CA ASN A 66 7.68 -4.97 5.00
C ASN A 66 7.48 -3.69 4.19
N THR A 67 7.81 -2.54 4.78
CA THR A 67 7.74 -1.24 4.10
C THR A 67 8.61 -1.27 2.85
N GLY A 68 8.02 -0.97 1.69
CA GLY A 68 8.70 -1.01 0.39
C GLY A 68 8.49 -2.30 -0.40
N ALA A 69 7.92 -3.35 0.19
CA ALA A 69 7.61 -4.60 -0.51
C ALA A 69 6.58 -4.36 -1.61
N SER A 70 6.77 -4.99 -2.77
CA SER A 70 5.83 -4.93 -3.90
C SER A 70 4.87 -6.11 -3.86
N VAL A 71 3.58 -5.81 -3.96
CA VAL A 71 2.50 -6.77 -3.69
C VAL A 71 1.39 -6.66 -4.70
N GLU A 72 0.72 -7.78 -4.94
CA GLU A 72 -0.62 -7.89 -5.49
C GLU A 72 -1.54 -8.42 -4.40
N VAL A 73 -2.67 -7.76 -4.22
CA VAL A 73 -3.69 -8.17 -3.25
C VAL A 73 -5.01 -8.26 -3.97
N SER A 74 -5.66 -9.42 -3.87
CA SER A 74 -7.06 -9.58 -4.26
C SER A 74 -7.91 -9.75 -3.02
N GLY A 75 -9.12 -9.20 -3.06
CA GLY A 75 -10.02 -9.22 -1.93
C GLY A 75 -11.36 -8.59 -2.24
N VAL A 76 -12.17 -8.43 -1.20
CA VAL A 76 -13.50 -7.79 -1.28
C VAL A 76 -13.45 -6.45 -0.58
N LEU A 77 -13.98 -5.41 -1.23
CA LEU A 77 -14.12 -4.10 -0.62
C LEU A 77 -15.20 -4.15 0.46
N VAL A 78 -14.91 -3.54 1.61
CA VAL A 78 -15.85 -3.43 2.73
C VAL A 78 -15.94 -1.98 3.18
N ALA A 79 -17.06 -1.59 3.75
CA ALA A 79 -17.18 -0.28 4.38
C ALA A 79 -16.21 -0.18 5.56
N SER A 80 -15.43 0.90 5.62
CA SER A 80 -14.52 1.13 6.73
C SER A 80 -15.29 1.62 7.96
N PRO A 81 -15.01 1.09 9.17
CA PRO A 81 -15.53 1.65 10.41
C PRO A 81 -14.78 2.94 10.83
N ALA A 82 -13.65 3.25 10.19
CA ALA A 82 -12.78 4.37 10.58
C ALA A 82 -13.25 5.70 9.98
N LYS A 83 -13.26 6.75 10.81
CA LYS A 83 -13.62 8.11 10.37
C LYS A 83 -12.61 8.62 9.34
N GLY A 84 -13.11 9.08 8.19
CA GLY A 84 -12.29 9.64 7.11
C GLY A 84 -11.82 8.62 6.07
N GLN A 85 -12.22 7.36 6.23
CA GLN A 85 -11.98 6.31 5.25
C GLN A 85 -13.34 5.72 4.83
N ARG A 86 -13.60 5.64 3.52
CA ARG A 86 -14.88 5.11 3.02
C ARG A 86 -14.89 3.58 2.98
N ILE A 87 -13.77 3.01 2.51
CA ILE A 87 -13.64 1.59 2.19
C ILE A 87 -12.29 1.04 2.62
N GLU A 88 -12.25 -0.25 2.86
CA GLU A 88 -11.03 -1.05 3.06
C GLU A 88 -11.11 -2.30 2.20
N LEU A 89 -9.97 -2.92 1.91
CA LEU A 89 -9.91 -4.18 1.19
C LEU A 89 -9.68 -5.33 2.16
N LYS A 90 -10.67 -6.21 2.33
CA LYS A 90 -10.47 -7.47 3.06
C LYS A 90 -9.78 -8.45 2.11
N ALA A 91 -8.51 -8.75 2.39
CA ALA A 91 -7.69 -9.61 1.53
C ALA A 91 -8.22 -11.05 1.54
N THR A 92 -8.31 -11.66 0.36
CA THR A 92 -8.55 -13.09 0.18
C THR A 92 -7.32 -13.82 -0.33
N SER A 93 -6.45 -13.12 -1.07
CA SER A 93 -5.19 -13.65 -1.56
C SER A 93 -4.14 -12.55 -1.64
N VAL A 94 -2.91 -12.89 -1.27
CA VAL A 94 -1.77 -11.98 -1.36
C VAL A 94 -0.67 -12.65 -2.18
N LYS A 95 -0.06 -11.89 -3.08
CA LYS A 95 1.13 -12.31 -3.82
C LYS A 95 2.21 -11.25 -3.64
N VAL A 96 3.35 -11.67 -3.14
CA VAL A 96 4.52 -10.80 -2.98
C VAL A 96 5.40 -10.94 -4.22
N TYR A 97 5.62 -9.86 -4.96
CA TYR A 97 6.52 -9.85 -6.13
C TYR A 97 7.98 -9.61 -5.74
N GLY A 98 8.18 -8.88 -4.65
CA GLY A 98 9.51 -8.44 -4.23
C GLY A 98 9.46 -8.01 -2.78
N GLU A 99 10.33 -8.59 -1.99
CA GLU A 99 10.50 -8.27 -0.59
C GLU A 99 11.33 -6.99 -0.44
N ALA A 100 11.17 -6.33 0.71
CA ALA A 100 12.00 -5.20 1.08
C ALA A 100 12.57 -5.48 2.48
N ASP A 101 13.89 -5.60 2.55
CA ASP A 101 14.57 -5.79 3.83
C ASP A 101 14.47 -4.51 4.68
N PRO A 102 13.88 -4.59 5.89
CA PRO A 102 13.73 -3.45 6.78
C PRO A 102 15.05 -2.76 7.18
N GLU A 103 16.18 -3.46 7.16
CA GLU A 103 17.46 -2.86 7.55
C GLU A 103 18.09 -2.04 6.43
N THR A 104 17.94 -2.49 5.18
CA THR A 104 18.58 -1.87 4.02
C THR A 104 17.66 -0.94 3.23
N TYR A 105 16.33 -1.04 3.39
CA TYR A 105 15.40 -0.21 2.64
C TYR A 105 15.51 1.28 3.04
N PRO A 106 15.84 2.20 2.10
CA PRO A 106 16.20 3.58 2.46
C PRO A 106 14.97 4.45 2.80
N LEU A 107 13.78 4.09 2.31
CA LEU A 107 12.54 4.85 2.53
C LEU A 107 11.75 4.34 3.74
N GLN A 108 12.42 4.22 4.88
CA GLN A 108 11.79 3.91 6.16
C GLN A 108 10.71 4.94 6.52
N LYS A 109 9.77 4.55 7.40
CA LYS A 109 8.67 5.39 7.92
C LYS A 109 9.20 6.46 8.89
N LYS A 110 10.06 7.34 8.39
CA LYS A 110 10.62 8.51 9.08
C LYS A 110 10.71 9.67 8.10
N ARG A 111 10.91 10.88 8.63
CA ARG A 111 11.16 12.05 7.80
C ARG A 111 12.55 11.93 7.17
N HIS A 112 12.62 12.19 5.87
CA HIS A 112 13.86 12.27 5.10
C HIS A 112 14.07 13.71 4.63
N SER A 113 15.31 14.19 4.63
CA SER A 113 15.65 15.49 4.06
C SER A 113 15.58 15.45 2.53
N PHE A 114 15.38 16.60 1.88
CA PHE A 114 15.40 16.65 0.43
C PHE A 114 16.80 16.34 -0.13
N GLU A 115 17.85 16.68 0.61
CA GLU A 115 19.24 16.37 0.32
C GLU A 115 19.45 14.86 0.23
N PHE A 116 18.96 14.10 1.21
CA PHE A 116 18.99 12.63 1.17
C PHE A 116 18.15 12.09 0.00
N LEU A 117 16.94 12.62 -0.22
CA LEU A 117 16.10 12.16 -1.34
C LEU A 117 16.73 12.43 -2.72
N ARG A 118 17.65 13.40 -2.85
CA ARG A 118 18.42 13.61 -4.08
C ARG A 118 19.44 12.50 -4.34
N THR A 119 19.99 11.86 -3.30
CA THR A 119 20.94 10.74 -3.47
C THR A 119 20.26 9.45 -3.95
N ILE A 120 18.99 9.25 -3.58
CA ILE A 120 18.16 8.12 -4.01
C ILE A 120 17.12 8.52 -5.07
N GLY A 121 17.56 9.20 -6.12
CA GLY A 121 16.71 9.74 -7.19
C GLY A 121 15.78 8.71 -7.86
N HIS A 122 16.16 7.44 -7.87
CA HIS A 122 15.39 6.32 -8.41
C HIS A 122 14.22 5.89 -7.51
N LEU A 123 14.25 6.20 -6.21
CA LEU A 123 13.20 5.83 -5.24
C LEU A 123 12.37 7.02 -4.75
N ARG A 124 12.91 8.25 -4.81
CA ARG A 124 12.28 9.44 -4.19
C ARG A 124 10.83 9.69 -4.59
N SER A 125 10.41 9.29 -5.80
CA SER A 125 9.03 9.43 -6.28
C SER A 125 8.01 8.64 -5.46
N ARG A 126 8.45 7.63 -4.71
CA ARG A 126 7.60 6.84 -3.79
C ARG A 126 7.32 7.55 -2.47
N THR A 127 7.93 8.72 -2.21
CA THR A 127 7.60 9.55 -1.05
C THR A 127 6.37 10.44 -1.30
N ASN A 128 5.69 10.87 -0.24
CA ASN A 128 4.47 11.69 -0.37
C ASN A 128 4.71 13.00 -1.13
N THR A 129 5.73 13.75 -0.73
CA THR A 129 6.01 15.09 -1.30
C THR A 129 6.44 15.00 -2.75
N ILE A 130 7.46 14.19 -3.07
CA ILE A 130 7.97 14.11 -4.45
C ILE A 130 6.96 13.40 -5.35
N GLY A 131 6.21 12.41 -4.85
CA GLY A 131 5.09 11.83 -5.59
C GLY A 131 4.00 12.86 -5.94
N ALA A 132 3.67 13.77 -5.03
CA ALA A 132 2.75 14.87 -5.31
C ALA A 132 3.30 15.84 -6.37
N VAL A 133 4.57 16.23 -6.26
CA VAL A 133 5.25 17.09 -7.26
C VAL A 133 5.19 16.46 -8.65
N MET A 134 5.48 15.15 -8.77
CA MET A 134 5.46 14.45 -10.06
C MET A 134 4.05 14.38 -10.66
N ARG A 135 3.01 14.19 -9.83
CA ARG A 135 1.62 14.21 -10.30
C ARG A 135 1.17 15.59 -10.78
N VAL A 136 1.52 16.66 -10.05
CA VAL A 136 1.23 18.04 -10.47
C VAL A 136 1.95 18.36 -11.78
N ARG A 137 3.24 18.02 -11.87
CA ARG A 137 4.03 18.20 -13.10
C ARG A 137 3.40 17.50 -14.31
N ASN A 138 2.81 16.33 -14.14
CA ASN A 138 2.17 15.59 -15.22
C ASN A 138 0.82 16.18 -15.66
N ALA A 139 0.14 16.93 -14.77
CA ALA A 139 -1.15 17.54 -15.07
C ALA A 139 -1.03 18.91 -15.75
N CYS A 140 0.14 19.55 -15.63
CA CYS A 140 0.51 20.75 -16.37
C CYS A 140 1.04 20.37 -17.76
#